data_AF-A0A377D4I7-F1
#
_entry.id   AF-A0A377D4I7-F1
#
_cell.length_a   1.000
_cell.length_b   1.000
_cell.length_c   1.000
_cell.angle_alpha   90.00
_cell.angle_beta   90.00
_cell.angle_gamma   90.00
#
_symmetry.space_group_name_H-M   'P 1'
#
loop_
_entity.id
_entity.type
_entity.pdbx_description
1 polymer ?
#
loop_
_entity_poly.entity_id
_entity_poly.type
_entity_poly.pdbx_seq_one_letter_code
_entity_poly.pdbx_strand_id
1 'polypeptide(L)'
;MSGHIMTTAEVAKILTSENNRQIWFKVQDSQLMKYILYKGFIGIDGISLTVGEVTPTRFCVHLIPETLERTTLGKKNLAHASTLKSIHKLRQW
;
A
#
# COMPACT_ATOMS: atom_id res chain seq x y z
N MET A 1 10.18 -4.24 -15.95
CA MET A 1 9.41 -3.31 -15.09
C MET A 1 10.22 -2.03 -14.98
N SER A 2 9.76 -0.92 -15.57
CA SER A 2 10.47 0.36 -15.44
C SER A 2 10.36 0.82 -13.99
N GLY A 3 11.44 0.60 -13.23
CA GLY A 3 11.55 0.85 -11.79
C GLY A 3 11.63 2.34 -11.45
N HIS A 4 10.58 3.10 -11.75
CA HIS A 4 10.38 4.39 -11.09
C HIS A 4 9.68 4.14 -9.76
N ILE A 5 10.49 3.97 -8.71
CA ILE A 5 10.00 4.16 -7.34
C ILE A 5 9.57 5.61 -7.28
N MET A 6 8.27 5.83 -7.15
CA MET A 6 7.75 7.20 -7.15
C MET A 6 8.04 7.86 -5.81
N THR A 7 7.82 7.12 -4.72
CA THR A 7 8.08 7.56 -3.35
C THR A 7 8.13 6.38 -2.41
N THR A 8 8.39 6.71 -1.15
CA THR A 8 8.23 5.81 -0.01
C THR A 8 7.05 6.26 0.83
N ALA A 9 6.33 5.29 1.38
CA ALA A 9 5.34 5.54 2.42
C ALA A 9 5.67 4.74 3.67
N GLU A 10 5.30 5.30 4.81
CA GLU A 10 5.41 4.66 6.10
C GLU A 10 4.08 4.02 6.49
N VAL A 11 4.11 2.86 7.15
CA VAL A 11 2.89 2.19 7.62
C VAL A 11 2.35 2.91 8.85
N ALA A 12 1.37 3.79 8.70
CA ALA A 12 0.79 4.49 9.84
C ALA A 12 -0.02 3.56 10.76
N LYS A 13 -0.79 2.63 10.18
CA LYS A 13 -1.68 1.73 10.95
C LYS A 13 -2.04 0.49 10.15
N ILE A 14 -2.22 -0.64 10.85
CA ILE A 14 -2.76 -1.87 10.27
C ILE A 14 -4.01 -2.24 11.02
N LEU A 15 -5.11 -2.37 10.29
CA LEU A 15 -6.38 -2.88 10.75
C LEU A 15 -6.53 -4.27 10.14
N THR A 16 -6.61 -5.28 11.00
CA THR A 16 -6.79 -6.67 10.55
C THR A 16 -8.20 -7.07 10.97
N SER A 17 -9.04 -7.40 9.99
CA SER A 17 -10.39 -7.93 10.18
C SER A 17 -10.44 -9.39 9.71
N GLU A 18 -11.52 -10.10 10.04
CA GLU A 18 -11.65 -11.54 9.77
C GLU A 18 -11.49 -11.93 8.29
N ASN A 19 -11.90 -11.07 7.35
CA ASN A 19 -11.84 -11.34 5.91
C ASN A 19 -11.03 -10.33 5.10
N ASN A 20 -10.54 -9.27 5.74
CA ASN A 20 -9.78 -8.21 5.06
C ASN A 20 -8.73 -7.62 5.98
N ARG A 21 -7.66 -7.08 5.39
CA ARG A 21 -6.64 -6.36 6.11
C ARG A 21 -6.45 -4.99 5.50
N GLN A 22 -6.81 -3.94 6.21
CA GLN A 22 -6.60 -2.58 5.76
C GLN A 22 -5.29 -2.03 6.33
N ILE A 23 -4.42 -1.54 5.46
CA ILE A 23 -3.15 -0.94 5.86
C ILE A 23 -3.17 0.52 5.46
N TRP A 24 -2.98 1.39 6.44
CA TRP A 24 -2.84 2.83 6.28
C TRP A 24 -1.37 3.16 6.05
N PHE A 25 -1.11 3.79 4.92
CA PHE A 25 0.20 4.25 4.51
C PHE A 25 0.21 5.78 4.51
N LYS A 26 1.20 6.38 5.17
CA LYS A 26 1.46 7.81 5.16
C LYS A 26 2.52 8.09 4.11
N VAL A 27 2.14 8.83 3.08
CA VAL A 27 3.07 9.23 2.02
C VAL A 27 3.88 10.43 2.52
N GLN A 28 5.20 10.40 2.31
CA GLN A 28 6.03 11.57 2.63
C GLN A 28 5.82 12.68 1.59
N ASP A 29 5.61 12.28 0.34
CA ASP A 29 5.37 13.17 -0.79
C ASP A 29 3.87 13.37 -1.06
N SER A 30 3.36 14.57 -0.77
CA SER A 30 1.95 14.91 -0.99
C SER A 30 1.60 15.11 -2.46
N GLN A 31 2.57 15.31 -3.37
CA GLN A 31 2.30 15.38 -4.80
C GLN A 31 1.87 14.02 -5.34
N LEU A 32 2.37 12.95 -4.72
CA LEU A 32 2.00 11.58 -5.10
C LEU A 32 0.58 11.18 -4.74
N MET A 33 -0.02 11.85 -3.77
CA MET A 33 -1.45 11.70 -3.47
C MET A 33 -2.33 12.00 -4.68
N LYS A 34 -1.91 12.88 -5.60
CA LYS A 34 -2.63 13.16 -6.85
C LYS A 34 -2.69 11.97 -7.80
N TYR A 35 -1.78 11.01 -7.65
CA TYR A 35 -1.75 9.78 -8.44
C TYR A 35 -2.38 8.59 -7.73
N ILE A 36 -2.69 8.72 -6.44
CA ILE A 36 -3.36 7.69 -5.64
C ILE A 36 -4.85 8.02 -5.65
N LEU A 37 -5.60 7.29 -6.45
CA LEU A 37 -7.05 7.45 -6.57
C LEU A 37 -7.77 6.37 -5.75
N TYR A 38 -8.92 6.74 -5.19
CA TYR A 38 -9.87 5.78 -4.59
C TYR A 38 -10.24 4.72 -5.63
N LYS A 39 -10.19 3.43 -5.27
CA LYS A 39 -10.31 2.28 -6.19
C LYS A 39 -9.19 2.14 -7.23
N GLY A 40 -8.05 2.80 -6.99
CA GLY A 40 -6.85 2.61 -7.78
C GLY A 40 -6.13 1.29 -7.48
N PHE A 41 -5.13 0.97 -8.30
CA PHE A 41 -4.19 -0.13 -8.04
C PHE A 41 -2.80 0.45 -7.79
N ILE A 42 -2.13 -0.05 -6.75
CA ILE A 42 -0.81 0.42 -6.35
C ILE A 42 0.12 -0.76 -6.06
N GLY A 43 1.34 -0.69 -6.56
CA GLY A 43 2.37 -1.70 -6.33
C GLY A 43 3.20 -1.33 -5.10
N ILE A 44 3.07 -2.03 -3.99
CA ILE A 44 3.91 -1.81 -2.79
C ILE A 44 4.88 -2.97 -2.66
N ASP A 45 6.19 -2.69 -2.67
CA ASP A 45 7.22 -3.74 -2.52
C ASP A 45 7.12 -4.85 -3.60
N GLY A 46 6.57 -4.52 -4.78
CA GLY A 46 6.32 -5.49 -5.88
C GLY A 46 4.97 -6.21 -5.80
N ILE A 47 4.13 -5.91 -4.80
CA ILE A 47 2.79 -6.51 -4.64
C ILE A 47 1.74 -5.53 -5.13
N SER A 48 0.89 -5.98 -6.05
CA SER A 48 -0.28 -5.22 -6.50
C SER A 48 -1.35 -5.26 -5.42
N LEU A 49 -1.77 -4.08 -4.96
CA LEU A 49 -2.76 -3.88 -3.92
C LEU A 49 -3.83 -2.89 -4.39
N THR A 50 -5.05 -3.08 -3.92
CA THR A 50 -6.17 -2.19 -4.22
C THR A 50 -6.20 -1.06 -3.20
N VAL A 51 -6.20 0.17 -3.69
CA VAL A 51 -6.39 1.37 -2.87
C VAL A 51 -7.87 1.44 -2.49
N GLY A 52 -8.12 1.39 -1.19
CA GLY A 52 -9.43 1.68 -0.62
C GLY A 52 -9.57 3.19 -0.53
N GLU A 53 -9.51 3.71 0.68
CA GLU A 53 -9.66 5.12 1.01
C GLU A 53 -8.38 5.93 0.78
N VAL A 54 -8.55 7.19 0.38
CA VAL A 54 -7.44 8.13 0.21
C VAL A 54 -7.75 9.41 0.96
N THR A 55 -6.79 9.88 1.74
CA THR A 55 -6.84 11.14 2.51
C THR A 55 -5.67 12.04 2.10
N PRO A 56 -5.70 13.36 2.32
CA PRO A 56 -4.70 14.29 1.78
C PRO A 56 -3.24 13.99 2.16
N THR A 57 -3.00 13.20 3.22
CA THR A 57 -1.67 12.87 3.75
C THR A 57 -1.41 11.37 3.87
N ARG A 58 -2.41 10.53 3.60
CA ARG A 58 -2.36 9.08 3.83
C ARG A 58 -3.34 8.36 2.92
N PHE A 59 -3.11 7.09 2.65
CA PHE A 59 -4.06 6.25 1.92
C PHE A 59 -4.17 4.90 2.60
N CYS A 60 -5.30 4.23 2.42
CA CYS A 60 -5.53 2.88 2.89
C CYS A 60 -5.54 1.93 1.69
N VAL A 61 -4.97 0.75 1.88
CA VAL A 61 -5.03 -0.35 0.92
C VAL A 61 -5.68 -1.55 1.56
N HIS A 62 -6.48 -2.25 0.77
CA HIS A 62 -7.15 -3.46 1.19
C HIS A 62 -6.31 -4.64 0.72
N LEU A 63 -5.78 -5.40 1.68
CA LEU A 63 -5.13 -6.68 1.47
C LEU A 63 -6.14 -7.78 1.72
N ILE A 64 -6.30 -8.64 0.72
CA ILE A 64 -7.06 -9.88 0.82
C ILE A 64 -6.13 -10.91 1.47
N PRO A 65 -6.57 -11.69 2.48
CA PRO A 65 -5.74 -12.69 3.14
C PRO A 65 -5.10 -13.66 2.15
N GLU A 66 -5.79 -14.03 1.06
CA GLU A 66 -5.22 -14.88 0.01
C GLU A 66 -3.92 -14.31 -0.59
N THR A 67 -3.84 -13.00 -0.83
CA THR A 67 -2.61 -12.35 -1.31
C THR A 67 -1.53 -12.37 -0.24
N LEU A 68 -1.92 -12.22 1.03
CA LEU A 68 -1.03 -12.20 2.19
C LEU A 68 -0.41 -13.58 2.45
N GLU A 69 -1.20 -14.65 2.24
CA GLU A 69 -0.77 -16.04 2.34
C GLU A 69 0.12 -16.44 1.17
N ARG A 70 -0.18 -15.93 -0.03
CA ARG A 70 0.60 -16.19 -1.25
C ARG A 70 1.88 -15.35 -1.37
N THR A 71 2.04 -14.30 -0.56
CA THR A 71 3.22 -13.42 -0.62
C THR A 71 4.00 -13.42 0.68
N THR A 72 5.32 -13.24 0.60
CA THR A 72 6.20 -13.16 1.77
C THR A 72 5.87 -11.96 2.68
N LEU A 73 4.96 -11.06 2.28
CA LEU A 73 4.46 -9.95 3.09
C LEU A 73 3.60 -10.40 4.27
N GLY A 74 2.93 -11.55 4.19
CA GLY A 74 2.18 -12.10 5.33
C GLY A 74 3.07 -12.67 6.43
N LYS A 75 4.25 -13.19 6.03
CA LYS A 75 5.28 -13.69 6.95
C LYS A 75 6.23 -12.59 7.43
N LYS A 76 6.45 -11.53 6.63
CA LYS A 76 7.15 -10.34 7.10
C LYS A 76 6.28 -9.68 8.15
N ASN A 77 6.84 -9.51 9.34
CA ASN A 77 6.17 -8.95 10.48
C ASN A 77 5.84 -7.47 10.22
N LEU A 78 4.72 -7.20 9.52
CA LEU A 78 4.21 -5.86 9.26
C LEU A 78 3.79 -5.16 10.56
N ALA A 79 3.81 -5.85 11.71
CA ALA A 79 3.45 -5.32 13.01
C ALA A 79 4.19 -4.03 13.40
N HIS A 80 5.34 -3.72 12.77
CA HIS A 80 6.03 -2.46 12.97
C HIS A 80 5.58 -1.40 11.96
N ALA A 81 4.78 -0.45 12.46
CA ALA A 81 4.33 0.75 11.75
C ALA A 81 5.48 1.53 11.08
N SER A 82 6.69 1.52 11.64
CA SER A 82 7.84 2.26 11.09
C SER A 82 8.50 1.63 9.84
N THR A 83 7.82 0.72 9.14
CA THR A 83 8.37 0.12 7.92
C THR A 83 8.13 1.02 6.71
N LEU A 84 9.21 1.59 6.16
CA LEU A 84 9.17 2.29 4.87
C LEU A 84 8.96 1.29 3.73
N LYS A 85 8.01 1.60 2.84
CA LYS A 85 7.68 0.77 1.68
C LYS A 85 7.78 1.56 0.39
N SER A 86 8.42 0.98 -0.62
CA SER A 86 8.55 1.57 -1.95
C SER A 86 7.23 1.44 -2.71
N ILE A 87 6.71 2.58 -3.17
CA ILE A 87 5.48 2.68 -3.95
C ILE A 87 5.81 2.76 -5.43
N HIS A 88 5.18 1.88 -6.19
CA HIS A 88 5.22 1.83 -7.64
C HIS A 88 3.81 2.07 -8.19
N LYS A 89 3.70 3.01 -9.12
CA LYS A 89 2.44 3.22 -9.84
C LYS A 89 2.26 2.10 -10.85
N LEU A 90 1.24 1.26 -10.64
CA LEU A 90 0.79 0.34 -11.69
C LEU A 90 0.08 1.18 -12.75
N ARG A 91 0.64 1.17 -13.95
CA ARG A 91 0.14 1.93 -15.09
C ARG A 91 -1.26 1.39 -15.41
N GLN A 92 -2.29 2.16 -15.08
CA GLN A 92 -3.66 1.87 -15.46
C GLN A 92 -3.80 2.12 -16.97
N TRP A 93 -4.41 1.17 -17.67
CA TRP A 93 -4.80 1.30 -19.07
C TRP A 93 -5.90 2.34 -19.23
#